data_AF-A0A392QP91-F1
#
_entry.id   AF-A0A392QP91-F1
#
_cell.length_a   1.000
_cell.length_b   1.000
_cell.length_c   1.000
_cell.angle_alpha   90.00
_cell.angle_beta   90.00
_cell.angle_gamma   90.00
#
_symmetry.space_group_name_H-M   'P 1'
#
loop_
_entity.id
_entity.type
_entity.pdbx_description
1 polymer ?
#
loop_
_entity_poly.entity_id
_entity_poly.type
_entity_poly.pdbx_seq_one_letter_code
_entity_poly.pdbx_strand_id
1 'polypeptide(L)'
;MVTSEPTIGEVNARLEQLSAGMEEIRKLVLAQHNDDDENSSHRNKSHKGSRDEGRDGRQQPYSTRISKVDFPRFDGKRMKEWLYKCDQFFALDVTPEESKVRLASIHLEGSALQWHVNYMKTKFNVYPTWTEYVIDVTQRFGEVFEDPLAELIQVKQTGSVQDYIEAFELAST
;
A
#
# COMPACT_ATOMS: atom_id res chain seq x y z
N MET A 1 -18.81 7.83 32.99
CA MET A 1 -19.64 7.09 32.02
C MET A 1 -18.73 6.02 31.42
N VAL A 2 -18.94 4.75 31.77
CA VAL A 2 -18.06 3.65 31.36
C VAL A 2 -18.41 3.29 29.92
N THR A 3 -17.48 3.51 28.98
CA THR A 3 -17.59 3.00 27.61
C THR A 3 -17.21 1.53 27.65
N SER A 4 -18.20 0.64 27.50
CA SER A 4 -17.99 -0.80 27.40
C SER A 4 -17.15 -1.13 26.18
N GLU A 5 -16.08 -1.92 26.37
CA GLU A 5 -15.26 -2.44 25.28
C GLU A 5 -16.08 -3.38 24.39
N PRO A 6 -16.00 -3.25 23.05
CA PRO A 6 -16.74 -4.10 22.15
C PRO A 6 -16.24 -5.54 22.27
N THR A 7 -17.17 -6.46 22.43
CA THR A 7 -16.85 -7.89 22.52
C THR A 7 -16.39 -8.43 21.17
N ILE A 8 -15.57 -9.49 21.18
CA ILE A 8 -15.09 -10.16 19.95
C ILE A 8 -16.24 -10.56 19.02
N GLY A 9 -17.40 -10.92 19.58
CA GLY A 9 -18.60 -11.21 18.81
C GLY A 9 -19.14 -10.01 18.03
N GLU A 10 -19.09 -8.81 18.61
CA GLU A 10 -19.55 -7.57 17.95
C GLU A 10 -18.57 -7.13 16.86
N VAL A 11 -17.28 -7.35 17.04
CA VAL A 11 -16.26 -7.07 16.02
C VAL A 11 -16.45 -8.00 14.81
N ASN A 12 -16.66 -9.29 15.05
CA ASN A 12 -16.91 -10.25 13.96
C ASN A 12 -18.22 -9.96 13.24
N ALA A 13 -19.29 -9.60 13.95
CA ALA A 13 -20.55 -9.20 13.34
C ALA A 13 -20.40 -7.95 12.44
N ARG A 14 -19.57 -6.98 12.85
CA ARG A 14 -19.26 -5.81 12.02
C ARG A 14 -18.44 -6.15 10.79
N LEU A 15 -17.50 -7.10 10.90
CA LEU A 15 -16.70 -7.57 9.77
C LEU A 15 -17.57 -8.27 8.72
N GLU A 16 -18.51 -9.11 9.15
CA GLU A 16 -19.48 -9.76 8.27
C GLU A 16 -20.43 -8.74 7.61
N GLN A 17 -20.88 -7.72 8.35
CA GLN A 17 -21.68 -6.63 7.77
C GLN A 17 -20.91 -5.84 6.71
N LEU A 18 -19.60 -5.58 6.92
CA LEU A 18 -18.74 -4.93 5.93
C LEU A 18 -18.53 -5.80 4.68
N SER A 19 -18.28 -7.10 4.87
CA SER A 19 -18.13 -8.06 3.77
C SER A 19 -19.41 -8.17 2.94
N ALA A 20 -20.57 -8.31 3.58
CA ALA A 20 -21.86 -8.37 2.91
C ALA A 20 -22.18 -7.07 2.14
N GLY A 21 -21.83 -5.91 2.70
CA GLY A 21 -21.98 -4.62 2.02
C GLY A 21 -21.12 -4.51 0.74
N MET A 22 -19.89 -5.05 0.78
CA MET A 22 -19.01 -5.08 -0.39
C MET A 22 -19.55 -5.98 -1.52
N GLU A 23 -20.17 -7.11 -1.18
CA GLU A 23 -20.79 -8.02 -2.15
C GLU A 23 -22.00 -7.38 -2.86
N GLU A 24 -22.80 -6.61 -2.14
CA GLU A 24 -23.96 -5.92 -2.70
C GLU A 24 -23.55 -4.78 -3.65
N ILE A 25 -22.51 -4.04 -3.29
CA ILE A 25 -21.90 -3.03 -4.17
C ILE A 25 -21.39 -3.69 -5.46
N ARG A 26 -20.75 -4.87 -5.35
CA ARG A 26 -20.27 -5.63 -6.51
C ARG A 26 -21.41 -6.04 -7.44
N LYS A 27 -22.55 -6.49 -6.91
CA LYS A 27 -23.74 -6.84 -7.72
C LYS A 27 -24.33 -5.63 -8.44
N LEU A 28 -24.44 -4.49 -7.78
CA LEU A 28 -24.96 -3.26 -8.39
C LEU A 28 -24.07 -2.76 -9.54
N VAL A 29 -22.75 -2.84 -9.39
CA VAL A 29 -21.77 -2.48 -10.44
C VAL A 29 -21.88 -3.39 -11.67
N LEU A 30 -22.15 -4.69 -11.45
CA LEU A 30 -22.36 -5.65 -12.54
C LEU A 30 -23.71 -5.47 -13.25
N ALA A 31 -24.76 -5.05 -12.53
CA ALA A 31 -26.08 -4.82 -13.11
C ALA A 31 -26.13 -3.60 -14.04
N GLN A 32 -25.34 -2.56 -13.79
CA GLN A 32 -25.29 -1.34 -14.62
C GLN A 32 -24.59 -1.51 -15.98
N HIS A 33 -24.06 -2.69 -16.31
CA HIS A 33 -23.35 -2.95 -17.57
C HIS A 33 -24.20 -3.59 -18.69
N ASN A 34 -25.52 -3.74 -18.51
CA ASN A 34 -26.38 -4.49 -19.46
C ASN A 34 -27.44 -3.68 -20.23
N ASP A 35 -27.58 -2.36 -20.02
CA ASP A 35 -28.72 -1.58 -20.55
C ASP A 35 -28.42 -0.61 -21.72
N ASP A 36 -27.24 -0.65 -22.35
CA ASP A 36 -26.85 0.35 -23.38
C ASP A 36 -26.76 -0.19 -24.84
N ASP A 37 -27.50 -1.25 -25.19
CA ASP A 37 -27.56 -1.73 -26.58
C ASP A 37 -29.00 -1.76 -27.13
N GLU A 38 -29.61 -0.59 -27.37
CA GLU A 38 -30.59 -0.45 -28.45
C GLU A 38 -30.83 1.02 -28.84
N ASN A 39 -30.70 1.29 -30.14
CA ASN A 39 -31.16 2.47 -30.90
C ASN A 39 -30.08 3.47 -31.40
N SER A 40 -29.65 3.29 -32.65
CA SER A 40 -29.72 4.37 -33.67
C SER A 40 -29.08 3.91 -34.99
N SER A 41 -29.94 3.47 -35.90
CA SER A 41 -29.69 3.41 -37.33
C SER A 41 -29.55 4.82 -37.94
N HIS A 42 -28.47 5.08 -38.69
CA HIS A 42 -28.48 5.57 -40.09
C HIS A 42 -27.26 6.42 -40.51
N ARG A 43 -26.65 5.96 -41.63
CA ARG A 43 -25.88 6.69 -42.69
C ARG A 43 -24.51 7.26 -42.25
N ASN A 44 -23.40 7.03 -42.95
CA ASN A 44 -23.21 6.93 -44.39
C ASN A 44 -21.88 6.20 -44.75
N LYS A 45 -21.86 5.60 -45.94
CA LYS A 45 -20.69 5.02 -46.64
C LYS A 45 -19.53 6.03 -46.70
N SER A 46 -18.25 5.64 -46.62
CA SER A 46 -17.44 5.23 -47.79
C SER A 46 -16.00 4.85 -47.40
N HIS A 47 -15.43 3.96 -48.22
CA HIS A 47 -14.02 3.62 -48.42
C HIS A 47 -13.42 2.40 -47.70
N LYS A 48 -12.60 1.72 -48.51
CA LYS A 48 -12.31 0.29 -48.57
C LYS A 48 -10.82 0.12 -48.32
N GLY A 49 -10.43 -0.74 -47.39
CA GLY A 49 -9.04 -1.15 -47.19
C GLY A 49 -8.81 -1.82 -45.84
N SER A 50 -8.62 -3.14 -45.86
CA SER A 50 -8.50 -4.04 -44.71
C SER A 50 -7.13 -4.04 -44.01
N ARG A 51 -7.20 -4.43 -42.72
CA ARG A 51 -6.24 -5.17 -41.87
C ARG A 51 -5.34 -4.29 -40.94
N ASP A 52 -5.73 -3.96 -39.70
CA ASP A 52 -5.85 -4.79 -38.46
C ASP A 52 -4.44 -5.01 -37.82
N GLU A 53 -4.10 -4.60 -36.59
CA GLU A 53 -4.83 -4.21 -35.38
C GLU A 53 -4.20 -2.98 -34.71
N GLY A 54 -5.03 -2.01 -34.34
CA GLY A 54 -4.66 -0.92 -33.46
C GLY A 54 -5.78 -0.68 -32.45
N ARG A 55 -5.39 -0.71 -31.17
CA ARG A 55 -6.08 -0.15 -29.98
C ARG A 55 -7.44 -0.76 -29.64
N ASP A 56 -7.60 -1.22 -28.40
CA ASP A 56 -8.08 -0.35 -27.31
C ASP A 56 -8.15 -1.18 -26.02
N GLY A 57 -7.12 -1.04 -25.18
CA GLY A 57 -7.10 -1.64 -23.86
C GLY A 57 -8.10 -0.91 -22.97
N ARG A 58 -9.31 -1.46 -22.93
CA ARG A 58 -10.43 -1.20 -22.01
C ARG A 58 -9.95 -0.70 -20.65
N GLN A 59 -9.89 0.63 -20.50
CA GLN A 59 -9.66 1.30 -19.23
C GLN A 59 -10.86 0.99 -18.32
N GLN A 60 -10.62 0.26 -17.23
CA GLN A 60 -11.64 -0.01 -16.22
C GLN A 60 -12.04 1.28 -15.48
N PRO A 61 -13.34 1.52 -15.22
CA PRO A 61 -13.84 2.78 -14.68
C PRO A 61 -13.77 2.87 -13.13
N TYR A 62 -12.87 2.14 -12.48
CA TYR A 62 -12.53 2.40 -11.05
C TYR A 62 -11.60 3.63 -10.89
N SER A 63 -11.23 4.26 -11.99
CA SER A 63 -10.22 5.32 -12.08
C SER A 63 -10.66 6.70 -11.55
N THR A 64 -11.79 6.85 -10.86
CA THR A 64 -12.32 8.21 -10.66
C THR A 64 -11.96 8.91 -9.34
N ARG A 65 -11.41 8.28 -8.29
CA ARG A 65 -10.83 9.03 -7.13
C ARG A 65 -9.65 8.41 -6.36
N ILE A 66 -9.35 7.12 -6.50
CA ILE A 66 -8.22 6.45 -5.79
C ILE A 66 -6.89 6.55 -6.58
N SER A 67 -6.95 6.95 -7.84
CA SER A 67 -5.87 6.98 -8.85
C SER A 67 -4.79 8.07 -8.68
N LYS A 68 -4.64 8.66 -7.49
CA LYS A 68 -3.66 9.74 -7.24
C LYS A 68 -2.74 9.51 -6.04
N VAL A 69 -2.69 8.30 -5.50
CA VAL A 69 -1.66 7.99 -4.50
C VAL A 69 -0.38 7.68 -5.27
N ASP A 70 0.63 8.53 -5.15
CA ASP A 70 1.95 8.25 -5.70
C ASP A 70 2.63 7.16 -4.86
N PHE A 71 3.34 6.26 -5.52
CA PHE A 71 4.13 5.26 -4.81
C PHE A 71 5.26 5.96 -4.02
N PRO A 72 5.49 5.58 -2.76
CA PRO A 72 6.47 6.26 -1.90
C PRO A 72 7.91 6.07 -2.40
N ARG A 73 8.62 7.20 -2.58
CA ARG A 73 10.06 7.21 -2.91
C ARG A 73 10.92 6.87 -1.69
N PHE A 74 12.08 6.27 -1.92
CA PHE A 74 13.02 5.90 -0.86
C PHE A 74 14.46 6.22 -1.23
N ASP A 75 15.12 7.06 -0.43
CA ASP A 75 16.52 7.45 -0.58
C ASP A 75 17.49 6.69 0.36
N GLY A 76 16.93 5.86 1.25
CA GLY A 76 17.65 5.15 2.30
C GLY A 76 17.34 5.64 3.73
N LYS A 77 16.49 6.65 3.90
CA LYS A 77 16.12 7.23 5.22
C LYS A 77 14.69 6.91 5.61
N ARG A 78 14.38 7.01 6.92
CA ARG A 78 13.02 6.83 7.47
C ARG A 78 12.37 5.53 6.99
N MET A 79 13.14 4.45 7.01
CA MET A 79 12.77 3.17 6.40
C MET A 79 11.44 2.62 6.93
N LYS A 80 11.18 2.72 8.23
CA LYS A 80 9.92 2.28 8.85
C LYS A 80 8.70 2.99 8.22
N GLU A 81 8.80 4.30 8.02
CA GLU A 81 7.74 5.08 7.39
C GLU A 81 7.57 4.74 5.91
N TRP A 82 8.68 4.48 5.21
CA TRP A 82 8.63 4.05 3.81
C TRP A 82 7.92 2.70 3.69
N LEU A 83 8.29 1.71 4.49
CA LEU A 83 7.64 0.39 4.52
C LEU A 83 6.15 0.49 4.84
N TYR A 84 5.77 1.28 5.85
CA TYR A 84 4.37 1.52 6.18
C TYR A 84 3.59 2.06 4.97
N LYS A 85 4.13 3.07 4.27
CA LYS A 85 3.49 3.64 3.08
C LYS A 85 3.41 2.63 1.92
N CYS A 86 4.42 1.79 1.73
CA CYS A 86 4.38 0.71 0.75
C CYS A 86 3.23 -0.26 1.05
N ASP A 87 3.08 -0.69 2.30
CA ASP A 87 2.01 -1.62 2.69
C ASP A 87 0.62 -0.99 2.49
N GLN A 88 0.45 0.29 2.83
CA GLN A 88 -0.80 1.01 2.55
C GLN A 88 -1.06 1.12 1.04
N PHE A 89 -0.04 1.41 0.24
CA PHE A 89 -0.16 1.47 -1.21
C PHE A 89 -0.58 0.11 -1.78
N PHE A 90 0.11 -0.97 -1.42
CA PHE A 90 -0.18 -2.31 -1.93
C PHE A 90 -1.58 -2.80 -1.54
N ALA A 91 -2.06 -2.45 -0.34
CA ALA A 91 -3.42 -2.77 0.09
C ALA A 91 -4.48 -2.01 -0.72
N LEU A 92 -4.22 -0.73 -1.04
CA LEU A 92 -5.13 0.10 -1.82
C LEU A 92 -5.15 -0.25 -3.31
N ASP A 93 -3.98 -0.52 -3.90
CA ASP A 93 -3.80 -0.85 -5.32
C ASP A 93 -4.05 -2.34 -5.62
N VAL A 94 -4.18 -3.17 -4.57
CA VAL A 94 -4.29 -4.64 -4.67
C VAL A 94 -3.11 -5.21 -5.47
N THR A 95 -1.91 -4.73 -5.16
CA THR A 95 -0.70 -5.07 -5.90
C THR A 95 -0.34 -6.57 -5.70
N PRO A 96 -0.17 -7.35 -6.79
CA PRO A 96 0.24 -8.75 -6.70
C PRO A 96 1.60 -8.93 -6.02
N GLU A 97 1.76 -10.01 -5.25
CA GLU A 97 2.95 -10.29 -4.44
C GLU A 97 4.25 -10.29 -5.28
N GLU A 98 4.21 -10.91 -6.46
CA GLU A 98 5.33 -10.99 -7.41
C GLU A 98 5.74 -9.64 -8.02
N SER A 99 4.87 -8.63 -7.93
CA SER A 99 5.09 -7.30 -8.50
C SER A 99 5.58 -6.28 -7.47
N LYS A 100 5.41 -6.53 -6.17
CA LYS A 100 5.73 -5.57 -5.09
C LYS A 100 7.18 -5.09 -5.12
N VAL A 101 8.15 -6.00 -5.19
CA VAL A 101 9.58 -5.64 -5.20
C VAL A 101 9.96 -4.86 -6.46
N ARG A 102 9.38 -5.24 -7.61
CA ARG A 102 9.59 -4.53 -8.87
C ARG A 102 9.00 -3.12 -8.84
N LEU A 103 7.82 -2.95 -8.25
CA LEU A 103 7.19 -1.64 -8.12
C LEU A 103 7.93 -0.75 -7.11
N ALA A 104 8.43 -1.33 -6.02
CA ALA A 104 9.27 -0.61 -5.07
C ALA A 104 10.60 -0.16 -5.70
N SER A 105 11.23 -1.02 -6.51
CA SER A 105 12.57 -0.75 -7.04
C SER A 105 12.66 0.45 -7.98
N ILE A 106 11.60 0.71 -8.76
CA ILE A 106 11.56 1.87 -9.68
C ILE A 106 11.42 3.22 -8.95
N HIS A 107 11.03 3.21 -7.67
CA HIS A 107 10.88 4.41 -6.83
C HIS A 107 12.04 4.58 -5.83
N LEU A 108 13.09 3.77 -5.97
CA LEU A 108 14.32 3.93 -5.19
C LEU A 108 15.19 5.05 -5.76
N GLU A 109 15.82 5.78 -4.86
CA GLU A 109 16.69 6.90 -5.18
C GLU A 109 18.00 6.82 -4.39
N GLY A 110 19.01 7.56 -4.86
CA GLY A 110 20.28 7.72 -4.15
C GLY A 110 20.90 6.41 -3.66
N SER A 111 21.13 6.33 -2.36
CA SER A 111 21.83 5.19 -1.73
C SER A 111 21.02 3.89 -1.78
N ALA A 112 19.69 3.98 -1.70
CA ALA A 112 18.79 2.84 -1.79
C ALA A 112 18.81 2.20 -3.18
N LEU A 113 18.80 3.02 -4.24
CA LEU A 113 18.90 2.53 -5.61
C LEU A 113 20.24 1.81 -5.85
N GLN A 114 21.34 2.40 -5.40
CA GLN A 114 22.68 1.81 -5.55
C GLN A 114 22.79 0.45 -4.83
N TRP A 115 22.20 0.34 -3.64
CA TRP A 115 22.10 -0.91 -2.91
C TRP A 115 21.27 -1.95 -3.68
N HIS A 116 20.09 -1.57 -4.17
CA HIS A 116 19.22 -2.49 -4.91
C HIS A 116 19.90 -3.06 -6.17
N VAL A 117 20.65 -2.24 -6.92
CA VAL A 117 21.42 -2.71 -8.09
C VAL A 117 22.45 -3.78 -7.68
N ASN A 118 23.14 -3.61 -6.56
CA ASN A 118 24.08 -4.62 -6.06
C ASN A 118 23.36 -5.87 -5.53
N TYR A 119 22.25 -5.67 -4.82
CA TYR A 119 21.41 -6.73 -4.28
C TYR A 119 20.85 -7.64 -5.39
N MET A 120 20.36 -7.08 -6.49
CA MET A 120 19.86 -7.89 -7.61
C MET A 120 20.97 -8.68 -8.32
N LYS A 121 22.21 -8.16 -8.34
CA LYS A 121 23.36 -8.91 -8.87
C LYS A 121 23.66 -10.16 -8.04
N THR A 122 23.59 -10.07 -6.71
CA THR A 122 23.83 -11.22 -5.83
C THR A 122 22.70 -12.25 -5.89
N LYS A 123 21.48 -11.82 -6.26
CA LYS A 123 20.30 -12.67 -6.48
C LYS A 123 20.13 -13.14 -7.94
N PHE A 124 21.15 -12.98 -8.80
CA PHE A 124 21.12 -13.37 -10.22
C PHE A 124 19.94 -12.77 -11.01
N ASN A 125 19.55 -11.54 -10.68
CA ASN A 125 18.42 -10.83 -11.28
C ASN A 125 17.05 -11.51 -11.10
N VAL A 126 16.94 -12.43 -10.14
CA VAL A 126 15.67 -13.02 -9.70
C VAL A 126 15.10 -12.16 -8.58
N TYR A 127 13.86 -11.70 -8.75
CA TYR A 127 13.17 -10.92 -7.74
C TYR A 127 12.83 -11.81 -6.54
N PRO A 128 13.21 -11.42 -5.31
CA PRO A 128 12.79 -12.11 -4.10
C PRO A 128 11.31 -11.84 -3.81
N THR A 129 10.76 -12.55 -2.83
CA THR A 129 9.45 -12.21 -2.25
C THR A 129 9.52 -10.84 -1.55
N TRP A 130 8.37 -10.19 -1.34
CA TRP A 130 8.33 -8.91 -0.60
C TRP A 130 8.91 -9.08 0.80
N THR A 131 8.56 -10.16 1.49
CA THR A 131 9.05 -10.47 2.85
C THR A 131 10.58 -10.56 2.92
N GLU A 132 11.21 -11.31 2.00
CA GLU A 132 12.67 -11.40 1.94
C GLU A 132 13.31 -10.03 1.65
N TYR A 133 12.70 -9.27 0.74
CA TYR A 133 13.17 -7.92 0.42
C TYR A 133 13.09 -6.96 1.62
N VAL A 134 12.02 -7.05 2.42
CA VAL A 134 11.85 -6.27 3.65
C VAL A 134 12.93 -6.62 4.68
N ILE A 135 13.28 -7.89 4.84
CA ILE A 135 14.37 -8.31 5.74
C ILE A 135 15.69 -7.71 5.27
N ASP A 136 16.02 -7.87 3.99
CA ASP A 136 17.32 -7.45 3.43
C ASP A 136 17.45 -5.91 3.40
N VAL A 137 16.38 -5.17 3.09
CA VAL A 137 16.38 -3.70 3.13
C VAL A 137 16.47 -3.19 4.57
N THR A 138 15.83 -3.89 5.52
CA THR A 138 15.90 -3.57 6.95
C THR A 138 17.28 -3.79 7.52
N GLN A 139 17.97 -4.86 7.11
CA GLN A 139 19.35 -5.07 7.51
C GLN A 139 20.28 -3.95 6.99
N ARG A 140 19.96 -3.35 5.85
CA ARG A 140 20.79 -2.31 5.23
C ARG A 140 20.50 -0.89 5.74
N PHE A 141 19.23 -0.53 5.86
CA PHE A 141 18.76 0.84 6.12
C PHE A 141 17.95 0.95 7.41
N GLY A 142 17.76 -0.15 8.14
CA GLY A 142 17.18 -0.12 9.47
C GLY A 142 18.06 0.73 10.38
N GLU A 143 17.40 1.57 11.16
CA GLU A 143 18.05 2.19 12.31
C GLU A 143 18.56 1.05 13.19
N VAL A 144 19.85 1.09 13.52
CA VAL A 144 20.36 0.32 14.66
C VAL A 144 19.44 0.71 15.79
N PHE A 145 18.71 -0.23 16.38
CA PHE A 145 17.91 0.01 17.57
C PHE A 145 18.83 0.77 18.54
N GLU A 146 18.66 2.09 18.64
CA GLU A 146 19.00 2.77 19.87
C GLU A 146 18.09 2.09 20.87
N ASP A 147 18.73 1.33 21.75
CA ASP A 147 18.09 0.51 22.77
C ASP A 147 16.86 1.29 23.27
N PRO A 148 15.62 0.82 23.02
CA PRO A 148 14.43 1.56 23.44
C PRO A 148 14.45 1.81 24.95
N LEU A 149 15.18 0.97 25.69
CA LEU A 149 15.42 1.15 27.11
C LEU A 149 16.44 2.25 27.43
N ALA A 150 17.35 2.62 26.53
CA ALA A 150 18.34 3.67 26.78
C ALA A 150 17.69 5.04 27.00
N GLU A 151 16.61 5.37 26.27
CA GLU A 151 15.84 6.59 26.52
C GLU A 151 15.03 6.46 27.82
N LEU A 152 14.36 5.32 28.04
CA LEU A 152 13.63 5.02 29.29
C LEU A 152 14.52 5.05 30.55
N ILE A 153 15.78 4.62 30.46
CA ILE A 153 16.77 4.62 31.55
C ILE A 153 17.24 6.06 31.86
N GLN A 154 17.18 6.96 30.89
CA GLN A 154 17.51 8.38 31.08
C GLN A 154 16.36 9.19 31.67
N VAL A 155 15.11 8.71 31.58
CA VAL A 155 13.96 9.36 32.25
C VAL A 155 14.09 9.20 33.77
N LYS A 156 14.71 10.18 34.41
CA LYS A 156 14.71 10.34 35.87
C LYS A 156 13.67 11.35 36.26
N GLN A 157 12.86 11.03 37.26
CA GLN A 157 11.94 11.99 37.86
C GLN A 157 12.75 13.12 38.52
N THR A 158 12.86 14.26 37.85
CA THR A 158 13.51 15.47 38.35
C THR A 158 12.49 16.52 38.80
N GLY A 159 11.20 16.31 38.50
CA GLY A 159 10.09 17.24 38.75
C GLY A 159 8.81 16.55 39.24
N SER A 160 7.65 17.06 38.84
CA SER A 160 6.37 16.49 39.27
C SER A 160 6.11 15.12 38.63
N VAL A 161 5.19 14.35 39.21
CA VAL A 161 4.79 13.04 38.65
C VAL A 161 4.20 13.19 37.25
N GLN A 162 3.51 14.32 36.97
CA GLN A 162 2.92 14.60 35.67
C GLN A 162 4.00 14.77 34.58
N ASP A 163 5.08 15.50 34.88
CA ASP A 163 6.19 15.72 33.95
C ASP A 163 6.92 14.41 33.63
N TYR A 164 7.03 13.50 34.62
CA TYR A 164 7.59 12.17 34.42
C TYR A 164 6.69 11.30 33.53
N ILE A 165 5.37 11.33 33.72
CA ILE A 165 4.42 10.58 32.90
C ILE A 165 4.49 11.05 31.45
N GLU A 166 4.50 12.36 31.20
CA GLU A 166 4.60 12.90 29.84
C GLU A 166 5.93 12.52 29.15
N ALA A 167 7.05 12.58 29.87
CA ALA A 167 8.35 12.17 29.34
C ALA A 167 8.41 10.65 29.08
N PHE A 168 7.77 9.84 29.92
CA PHE A 168 7.71 8.38 29.77
C PHE A 168 6.84 7.96 28.58
N GLU A 169 5.66 8.59 28.39
CA GLU A 169 4.78 8.32 27.24
C GLU A 169 5.47 8.68 25.92
N LEU A 170 6.21 9.80 25.89
CA LEU A 170 6.98 10.21 24.72
C LEU A 170 8.12 9.24 24.39
N ALA A 171 8.85 8.74 25.39
CA ALA A 171 9.93 7.77 25.21
C ALA A 171 9.43 6.34 24.89
N SER A 172 8.13 6.08 25.05
CA SER A 172 7.53 4.76 24.81
C SER A 172 6.90 4.59 23.41
N THR A 173 7.00 5.59 22.53
CA THR A 173 6.42 5.61 21.17
C THR A 173 7.49 5.49 20.10
#